data_AF-S7UC91-F1
#
_entry.id   AF-S7UC91-F1
#
_cell.length_a   1.000
_cell.length_b   1.000
_cell.length_c   1.000
_cell.angle_alpha   90.00
_cell.angle_beta   90.00
_cell.angle_gamma   90.00
#
_symmetry.space_group_name_H-M   'P 1'
#
loop_
_entity.id
_entity.type
_entity.pdbx_description
1 polymer ?
#
loop_
_entity_poly.entity_id
_entity_poly.type
_entity_poly.pdbx_seq_one_letter_code
_entity_poly.pdbx_strand_id
1 'polypeptide(L)'
;MCPLKHWLFAVSCAVLLLGGCTTKSEPKHAEPAPRQEQPSKPRAEEQQTFPLTGLPAKGNIHQRVVGVMINNHPKARPQSGLSKADIVYEVLAEGDITRLLALYQSELPERVGPVRSARDYYIDLSEGYHALYVCHGWSPEAKARLEGGGIDYLNGLFYDGTLFQRVPFRKAPHNSYITFANIEKGAEQNGYAWTDNVPPLSFRTDEPSGKKVGTVHIAYSHRAYAQVEYQYVSEQKGYYRYSGGEQTIDYDTHKPVVVQNVMIIAAHHQVVDSHGRRDIDLVSGGKGYLLQGGVMQLIEWKNVDGRLLPYRDGAPIGFVPGKRDQYRAGTGDRPVEIITALSVARQRGGGFADWLATTFFPPKRKEEAAMQIDKLRGRELDQLFKAILSLRDLEECYRFFDDLCTVNEIQALAQRLEVARMLREGYTYHKIETETGASTATISRVKRCLNYGNDAYAMALDRIKEEQQQEEKEANEAVTD
;
A
#
# COMPACT_ATOMS: atom_id res chain seq x y z
N MET A 1 63.10 -72.34 -44.10
CA MET A 1 63.90 -71.76 -45.20
C MET A 1 63.49 -70.30 -45.35
N CYS A 2 64.35 -69.44 -45.91
CA CYS A 2 64.16 -67.99 -46.12
C CYS A 2 64.70 -67.63 -47.54
N PRO A 3 64.51 -66.41 -48.11
CA PRO A 3 63.85 -65.19 -47.61
C PRO A 3 62.69 -64.76 -48.58
N LEU A 4 62.35 -63.52 -49.03
CA LEU A 4 62.94 -62.17 -48.92
C LEU A 4 61.92 -61.02 -49.25
N LYS A 5 61.81 -60.04 -48.34
CA LYS A 5 61.54 -58.57 -48.48
C LYS A 5 60.59 -57.94 -49.55
N HIS A 6 59.66 -57.10 -49.03
CA HIS A 6 59.43 -55.65 -49.32
C HIS A 6 58.79 -55.24 -50.69
N TRP A 7 58.20 -54.04 -50.92
CA TRP A 7 57.88 -52.81 -50.12
C TRP A 7 56.60 -52.13 -50.72
N LEU A 8 55.72 -51.47 -49.96
CA LEU A 8 55.54 -49.99 -49.87
C LEU A 8 55.59 -49.22 -51.22
N PHE A 9 54.64 -48.34 -51.60
CA PHE A 9 54.05 -47.23 -50.82
C PHE A 9 52.58 -46.90 -51.21
N ALA A 10 51.95 -45.94 -50.51
CA ALA A 10 50.59 -45.45 -50.76
C ALA A 10 50.54 -43.93 -51.05
N VAL A 11 49.43 -43.46 -51.64
CA VAL A 11 48.68 -42.22 -51.32
C VAL A 11 47.43 -42.18 -52.23
N SER A 12 46.30 -41.65 -51.72
CA SER A 12 45.05 -41.48 -52.48
C SER A 12 44.66 -40.02 -52.57
N CYS A 13 44.26 -39.56 -53.76
CA CYS A 13 43.69 -38.23 -53.99
C CYS A 13 42.16 -38.31 -54.00
N ALA A 14 41.50 -37.33 -53.40
CA ALA A 14 40.06 -37.18 -53.48
C ALA A 14 39.63 -36.36 -54.70
N VAL A 15 38.45 -36.67 -55.26
CA VAL A 15 37.43 -35.72 -55.74
C VAL A 15 36.16 -36.51 -56.11
N LEU A 16 34.98 -35.94 -55.87
CA LEU A 16 33.66 -36.49 -56.22
C LEU A 16 33.32 -36.21 -57.69
N LEU A 17 32.42 -37.00 -58.32
CA LEU A 17 31.32 -36.53 -59.19
C LEU A 17 30.43 -37.70 -59.71
N LEU A 18 29.13 -37.62 -59.41
CA LEU A 18 27.91 -38.07 -60.14
C LEU A 18 27.86 -39.39 -60.98
N GLY A 19 26.83 -40.22 -60.71
CA GLY A 19 25.80 -40.50 -61.74
C GLY A 19 25.40 -41.95 -62.13
N GLY A 20 24.27 -42.46 -61.60
CA GLY A 20 23.46 -43.56 -62.18
C GLY A 20 23.97 -45.02 -62.00
N CYS A 21 23.15 -46.08 -62.13
CA CYS A 21 21.68 -46.17 -62.26
C CYS A 21 21.13 -47.56 -61.81
N THR A 22 19.81 -47.66 -61.61
CA THR A 22 18.86 -48.83 -61.49
C THR A 22 19.38 -50.29 -61.62
N THR A 23 18.84 -51.35 -60.97
CA THR A 23 17.40 -51.66 -60.67
C THR A 23 17.19 -52.87 -59.70
N LYS A 24 15.95 -53.03 -59.18
CA LYS A 24 15.24 -54.26 -58.70
C LYS A 24 15.42 -54.77 -57.24
N SER A 25 14.30 -55.31 -56.73
CA SER A 25 14.02 -55.99 -55.44
C SER A 25 13.86 -57.51 -55.63
N GLU A 26 13.58 -58.41 -54.67
CA GLU A 26 13.35 -58.40 -53.20
C GLU A 26 13.89 -59.75 -52.65
N PRO A 27 14.03 -60.00 -51.32
CA PRO A 27 12.92 -60.63 -50.57
C PRO A 27 12.83 -60.24 -49.08
N LYS A 28 11.71 -60.61 -48.44
CA LYS A 28 11.36 -60.26 -47.04
C LYS A 28 11.90 -61.25 -46.00
N HIS A 29 12.06 -60.77 -44.77
CA HIS A 29 12.33 -61.57 -43.57
C HIS A 29 11.34 -61.22 -42.43
N ALA A 30 11.23 -62.08 -41.42
CA ALA A 30 10.10 -62.07 -40.47
C ALA A 30 10.25 -61.07 -39.29
N GLU A 31 9.11 -60.73 -38.68
CA GLU A 31 8.93 -59.67 -37.69
C GLU A 31 8.99 -60.19 -36.23
N PRO A 32 9.74 -59.53 -35.33
CA PRO A 32 9.72 -59.83 -33.89
C PRO A 32 8.58 -59.11 -33.16
N ALA A 33 8.03 -59.76 -32.13
CA ALA A 33 6.83 -59.28 -31.43
C ALA A 33 6.98 -57.91 -30.71
N PRO A 34 5.91 -57.10 -30.63
CA PRO A 34 5.97 -55.75 -30.08
C PRO A 34 6.23 -55.74 -28.56
N ARG A 35 7.24 -54.96 -28.15
CA ARG A 35 7.45 -54.60 -26.75
C ARG A 35 6.36 -53.62 -26.32
N GLN A 36 5.61 -53.95 -25.26
CA GLN A 36 4.67 -53.01 -24.65
C GLN A 36 5.42 -51.82 -24.04
N GLU A 37 5.11 -50.62 -24.51
CA GLU A 37 5.49 -49.40 -23.81
C GLU A 37 4.59 -49.22 -22.58
N GLN A 38 5.18 -48.93 -21.41
CA GLN A 38 4.40 -48.48 -20.27
C GLN A 38 3.88 -47.07 -20.55
N PRO A 39 2.59 -46.77 -20.31
CA PRO A 39 2.09 -45.41 -20.50
C PRO A 39 2.82 -44.47 -19.55
N SER A 40 3.60 -43.54 -20.12
CA SER A 40 4.19 -42.44 -19.36
C SER A 40 3.06 -41.68 -18.66
N LYS A 41 3.19 -41.49 -17.34
CA LYS A 41 2.27 -40.60 -16.61
C LYS A 41 2.21 -39.25 -17.34
N PRO A 42 1.02 -38.65 -17.56
CA PRO A 42 0.94 -37.31 -18.10
C PRO A 42 1.84 -36.38 -17.29
N ARG A 43 2.79 -35.71 -17.95
CA ARG A 43 3.47 -34.57 -17.34
C ARG A 43 2.37 -33.55 -17.05
N ALA A 44 2.11 -33.29 -15.77
CA ALA A 44 1.12 -32.30 -15.39
C ALA A 44 1.49 -30.99 -16.07
N GLU A 45 0.53 -30.39 -16.79
CA GLU A 45 0.74 -29.10 -17.44
C GLU A 45 1.06 -28.08 -16.33
N GLU A 46 2.25 -27.48 -16.42
CA GLU A 46 2.70 -26.47 -15.45
C GLU A 46 1.79 -25.25 -15.61
N GLN A 47 0.79 -25.15 -14.73
CA GLN A 47 -0.27 -24.16 -14.83
C GLN A 47 0.33 -22.76 -14.77
N GLN A 48 0.32 -22.06 -15.90
CA GLN A 48 0.86 -20.72 -16.03
C GLN A 48 0.32 -19.79 -14.96
N THR A 49 1.15 -18.88 -14.47
CA THR A 49 0.79 -17.89 -13.44
C THR A 49 0.87 -16.47 -13.98
N PHE A 50 0.12 -15.55 -13.39
CA PHE A 50 0.25 -14.13 -13.69
C PHE A 50 1.56 -13.57 -13.12
N PRO A 51 2.41 -12.90 -13.93
CA PRO A 51 3.77 -12.53 -13.54
C PRO A 51 3.86 -11.57 -12.34
N LEU A 52 2.84 -10.75 -12.08
CA LEU A 52 2.87 -9.78 -10.96
C LEU A 52 2.20 -10.27 -9.66
N THR A 53 1.44 -11.38 -9.68
CA THR A 53 0.74 -11.90 -8.48
C THR A 53 1.05 -13.36 -8.13
N GLY A 54 1.60 -14.14 -9.06
CA GLY A 54 1.85 -15.58 -8.85
C GLY A 54 0.58 -16.42 -8.81
N LEU A 55 -0.61 -15.83 -8.99
CA LEU A 55 -1.87 -16.56 -9.14
C LEU A 55 -1.87 -17.42 -10.41
N PRO A 56 -2.54 -18.59 -10.41
CA PRO A 56 -2.86 -19.32 -11.63
C PRO A 56 -3.58 -18.42 -12.66
N ALA A 57 -3.06 -18.37 -13.88
CA ALA A 57 -3.61 -17.55 -14.95
C ALA A 57 -5.01 -18.04 -15.36
N LYS A 58 -5.89 -17.09 -15.69
CA LYS A 58 -7.20 -17.31 -16.31
C LYS A 58 -7.45 -16.32 -17.48
N GLY A 59 -6.38 -15.71 -17.97
CA GLY A 59 -6.39 -14.61 -18.93
C GLY A 59 -4.97 -14.38 -19.48
N ASN A 60 -4.76 -13.25 -20.14
CA ASN A 60 -3.52 -12.98 -20.88
C ASN A 60 -2.32 -12.70 -19.95
N ILE A 61 -1.40 -13.66 -19.79
CA ILE A 61 -0.14 -13.46 -19.07
C ILE A 61 0.81 -12.46 -19.75
N HIS A 62 0.59 -12.17 -21.04
CA HIS A 62 1.31 -11.16 -21.81
C HIS A 62 0.53 -9.83 -21.92
N GLN A 63 -0.48 -9.60 -21.07
CA GLN A 63 -1.05 -8.26 -20.91
C GLN A 63 0.07 -7.31 -20.48
N ARG A 64 0.28 -6.21 -21.22
CA ARG A 64 1.27 -5.21 -20.83
C ARG A 64 0.81 -4.53 -19.56
N VAL A 65 1.75 -4.25 -18.67
CA VAL A 65 1.47 -3.53 -17.43
C VAL A 65 0.96 -2.13 -17.75
N VAL A 66 -0.11 -1.70 -17.08
CA VAL A 66 -0.60 -0.31 -17.11
C VAL A 66 -0.32 0.33 -15.77
N GLY A 67 0.40 1.45 -15.76
CA GLY A 67 0.81 2.16 -14.54
C GLY A 67 0.04 3.46 -14.36
N VAL A 68 -0.93 3.49 -13.43
CA VAL A 68 -1.84 4.63 -13.25
C VAL A 68 -1.47 5.46 -12.03
N MET A 69 -1.22 6.75 -12.25
CA MET A 69 -1.01 7.73 -11.19
C MET A 69 -2.32 8.09 -10.50
N ILE A 70 -2.53 7.60 -9.28
CA ILE A 70 -3.76 7.76 -8.51
C ILE A 70 -3.60 8.82 -7.39
N ASN A 71 -4.65 9.61 -7.21
CA ASN A 71 -4.75 10.67 -6.21
C ASN A 71 -4.96 10.09 -4.81
N ASN A 72 -4.14 10.49 -3.83
CA ASN A 72 -4.31 10.12 -2.42
C ASN A 72 -4.50 11.31 -1.46
N HIS A 73 -4.81 12.49 -1.99
CA HIS A 73 -5.33 13.59 -1.19
C HIS A 73 -6.69 13.20 -0.56
N PRO A 74 -7.03 13.58 0.69
CA PRO A 74 -8.27 13.13 1.37
C PRO A 74 -9.56 13.30 0.56
N LYS A 75 -9.77 14.46 -0.08
CA LYS A 75 -10.91 14.72 -1.01
C LYS A 75 -10.97 13.81 -2.27
N ALA A 76 -10.04 12.87 -2.43
CA ALA A 76 -10.00 11.87 -3.49
C ALA A 76 -10.11 10.42 -2.97
N ARG A 77 -10.23 10.21 -1.65
CA ARG A 77 -10.48 8.90 -1.03
C ARG A 77 -12.00 8.66 -0.88
N PRO A 78 -12.50 7.42 -0.95
CA PRO A 78 -11.82 6.24 -1.50
C PRO A 78 -11.61 6.37 -3.02
N GLN A 79 -10.77 5.51 -3.59
CA GLN A 79 -10.39 5.52 -5.01
C GLN A 79 -11.06 4.38 -5.77
N SER A 80 -11.29 4.56 -7.08
CA SER A 80 -11.77 3.52 -7.99
C SER A 80 -10.61 2.69 -8.52
N GLY A 81 -10.81 1.38 -8.61
CA GLY A 81 -9.89 0.46 -9.29
C GLY A 81 -8.68 0.03 -8.46
N LEU A 82 -8.50 0.50 -7.22
CA LEU A 82 -7.45 -0.03 -6.34
C LEU A 82 -7.68 -1.51 -6.00
N SER A 83 -8.93 -1.98 -6.10
CA SER A 83 -9.32 -3.39 -5.93
C SER A 83 -8.80 -4.37 -6.99
N LYS A 84 -8.07 -3.87 -8.00
CA LYS A 84 -7.56 -4.64 -9.14
C LYS A 84 -6.08 -4.41 -9.45
N ALA A 85 -5.39 -3.60 -8.65
CA ALA A 85 -3.96 -3.36 -8.84
C ALA A 85 -3.14 -4.51 -8.24
N ASP A 86 -2.18 -5.03 -8.99
CA ASP A 86 -1.26 -6.09 -8.53
C ASP A 86 -0.16 -5.50 -7.63
N ILE A 87 0.27 -4.26 -7.91
CA ILE A 87 1.30 -3.54 -7.17
C ILE A 87 0.83 -2.10 -6.98
N VAL A 88 1.01 -1.56 -5.77
CA VAL A 88 0.74 -0.13 -5.49
C VAL A 88 1.91 0.49 -4.72
N TYR A 89 2.57 1.45 -5.37
CA TYR A 89 3.60 2.30 -4.76
C TYR A 89 2.95 3.54 -4.13
N GLU A 90 3.09 3.75 -2.82
CA GLU A 90 2.67 4.99 -2.15
C GLU A 90 3.89 5.88 -1.84
N VAL A 91 4.04 7.01 -2.55
CA VAL A 91 5.22 7.89 -2.45
C VAL A 91 4.83 9.35 -2.21
N LEU A 92 5.56 10.06 -1.34
CA LEU A 92 5.37 11.48 -0.99
C LEU A 92 5.54 12.37 -2.23
N ALA A 93 4.53 13.19 -2.57
CA ALA A 93 4.46 13.88 -3.87
C ALA A 93 4.39 15.41 -3.83
N GLU A 94 3.62 15.98 -2.89
CA GLU A 94 3.45 17.43 -2.71
C GLU A 94 3.41 17.74 -1.21
N GLY A 95 4.49 18.32 -0.69
CA GLY A 95 4.63 18.63 0.73
C GLY A 95 4.63 17.38 1.61
N ASP A 96 3.49 17.09 2.24
CA ASP A 96 3.24 15.90 3.06
C ASP A 96 2.09 15.01 2.56
N ILE A 97 1.66 15.22 1.31
CA ILE A 97 0.62 14.42 0.65
C ILE A 97 1.27 13.38 -0.26
N THR A 98 0.98 12.11 -0.03
CA THR A 98 1.37 11.00 -0.90
C THR A 98 0.50 10.95 -2.16
N ARG A 99 1.00 10.26 -3.18
CA ARG A 99 0.20 9.72 -4.29
C ARG A 99 0.29 8.21 -4.27
N LEU A 100 -0.46 7.56 -5.16
CA LEU A 100 -0.30 6.14 -5.45
C LEU A 100 0.10 6.02 -6.93
N LEU A 101 0.96 5.05 -7.24
CA LEU A 101 1.10 4.49 -8.58
C LEU A 101 0.61 3.05 -8.49
N ALA A 102 -0.50 2.75 -9.19
CA ALA A 102 -1.08 1.42 -9.23
C ALA A 102 -0.74 0.75 -10.56
N LEU A 103 -0.15 -0.45 -10.51
CA LEU A 103 0.22 -1.25 -11.66
C LEU A 103 -0.81 -2.37 -11.86
N TYR A 104 -1.25 -2.55 -13.11
CA TYR A 104 -2.30 -3.48 -13.51
C TYR A 104 -1.81 -4.41 -14.61
N GLN A 105 -1.93 -5.71 -14.38
CA GLN A 105 -1.50 -6.77 -15.30
C GLN A 105 -2.45 -7.99 -15.22
N SER A 106 -2.83 -8.44 -14.01
CA SER A 106 -3.60 -9.69 -13.85
C SER A 106 -5.13 -9.54 -13.92
N GLU A 107 -5.68 -8.45 -13.37
CA GLU A 107 -7.08 -8.05 -13.55
C GLU A 107 -7.15 -6.56 -13.90
N LEU A 108 -8.02 -6.18 -14.85
CA LEU A 108 -8.19 -4.80 -15.30
C LEU A 108 -9.52 -4.24 -14.76
N PRO A 109 -9.55 -3.13 -14.00
CA PRO A 109 -10.79 -2.53 -13.52
C PRO A 109 -11.52 -1.80 -14.65
N GLU A 110 -12.87 -1.75 -14.60
CA GLU A 110 -13.67 -0.97 -15.55
C GLU A 110 -13.21 0.50 -15.58
N ARG A 111 -13.02 1.09 -14.38
CA ARG A 111 -12.62 2.49 -14.17
C ARG A 111 -11.55 2.59 -13.08
N VAL A 112 -10.64 3.55 -13.26
CA VAL A 112 -9.57 3.85 -12.31
C VAL A 112 -9.47 5.35 -12.03
N GLY A 113 -9.19 5.72 -10.78
CA GLY A 113 -8.92 7.10 -10.38
C GLY A 113 -9.34 7.50 -8.96
N PRO A 114 -9.29 8.81 -8.61
CA PRO A 114 -9.00 9.92 -9.52
C PRO A 114 -7.56 9.90 -10.01
N VAL A 115 -7.32 10.12 -11.31
CA VAL A 115 -5.97 10.19 -11.88
C VAL A 115 -5.29 11.50 -11.47
N ARG A 116 -3.97 11.48 -11.27
CA ARG A 116 -3.16 12.62 -10.86
C ARG A 116 -1.82 12.73 -11.59
N SER A 117 -1.13 13.81 -11.25
CA SER A 117 0.03 14.30 -11.98
C SER A 117 1.28 13.44 -11.72
N ALA A 118 2.07 13.26 -12.77
CA ALA A 118 3.33 12.54 -12.74
C ALA A 118 4.39 13.20 -11.85
N ARG A 119 5.37 12.38 -11.46
CA ARG A 119 6.71 12.76 -10.99
C ARG A 119 7.71 11.81 -11.65
N ASP A 120 8.94 12.30 -11.80
CA ASP A 120 10.14 11.57 -12.22
C ASP A 120 10.26 10.20 -11.56
N TYR A 121 10.36 10.12 -10.23
CA TYR A 121 10.51 8.83 -9.53
C TYR A 121 9.31 7.87 -9.67
N TYR A 122 8.13 8.35 -10.10
CA TYR A 122 7.01 7.47 -10.47
C TYR A 122 7.09 6.97 -11.92
N ILE A 123 7.80 7.70 -12.79
CA ILE A 123 8.12 7.24 -14.15
C ILE A 123 9.18 6.14 -14.05
N ASP A 124 10.24 6.34 -13.25
CA ASP A 124 11.29 5.34 -12.99
C ASP A 124 10.69 4.00 -12.50
N LEU A 125 9.75 4.08 -11.54
CA LEU A 125 8.99 2.93 -11.02
C LEU A 125 8.04 2.27 -12.03
N SER A 126 7.70 2.96 -13.13
CA SER A 126 6.86 2.43 -14.21
C SER A 126 7.69 1.84 -15.35
N GLU A 127 8.85 2.45 -15.65
CA GLU A 127 9.84 1.98 -16.62
C GLU A 127 10.36 0.58 -16.26
N GLY A 128 10.60 0.28 -14.97
CA GLY A 128 10.98 -1.06 -14.50
C GLY A 128 9.95 -2.18 -14.80
N TYR A 129 8.74 -1.83 -15.21
CA TYR A 129 7.69 -2.77 -15.64
C TYR A 129 7.26 -2.57 -17.11
N HIS A 130 8.02 -1.77 -17.88
CA HIS A 130 7.71 -1.34 -19.26
C HIS A 130 6.30 -0.75 -19.41
N ALA A 131 5.74 -0.20 -18.34
CA ALA A 131 4.31 0.03 -18.24
C ALA A 131 3.81 1.14 -19.17
N LEU A 132 2.58 1.03 -19.69
CA LEU A 132 1.89 2.17 -20.28
C LEU A 132 1.49 3.13 -19.16
N TYR A 133 2.08 4.32 -19.14
CA TYR A 133 1.99 5.25 -18.01
C TYR A 133 0.80 6.22 -18.14
N VAL A 134 -0.10 6.23 -17.17
CA VAL A 134 -1.36 6.98 -17.23
C VAL A 134 -1.41 8.03 -16.13
N CYS A 135 -1.40 9.31 -16.53
CA CYS A 135 -1.30 10.44 -15.60
C CYS A 135 -2.26 11.59 -15.98
N HIS A 136 -2.34 12.61 -15.12
CA HIS A 136 -3.08 13.84 -15.40
C HIS A 136 -2.28 15.05 -14.91
N GLY A 137 -1.48 15.64 -15.81
CA GLY A 137 -0.45 16.63 -15.51
C GLY A 137 0.87 16.00 -15.06
N TRP A 138 1.85 16.86 -14.78
CA TRP A 138 3.23 16.48 -14.46
C TRP A 138 3.93 17.57 -13.64
N SER A 139 5.11 17.30 -13.08
CA SER A 139 6.08 18.36 -12.78
C SER A 139 6.95 18.64 -14.02
N PRO A 140 7.66 19.79 -14.10
CA PRO A 140 8.66 20.06 -15.14
C PRO A 140 9.65 18.91 -15.41
N GLU A 141 10.10 18.22 -14.36
CA GLU A 141 11.05 17.10 -14.46
C GLU A 141 10.40 15.89 -15.14
N ALA A 142 9.20 15.52 -14.68
CA ALA A 142 8.39 14.48 -15.30
C ALA A 142 7.96 14.83 -16.75
N LYS A 143 7.72 16.12 -17.05
CA LYS A 143 7.46 16.59 -18.42
C LYS A 143 8.65 16.29 -19.32
N ALA A 144 9.86 16.63 -18.89
CA ALA A 144 11.08 16.38 -19.67
C ALA A 144 11.34 14.88 -19.90
N ARG A 145 11.10 14.02 -18.89
CA ARG A 145 11.20 12.55 -19.04
C ARG A 145 10.18 12.00 -20.04
N LEU A 146 8.93 12.45 -19.98
CA LEU A 146 7.83 11.97 -20.84
C LEU A 146 7.92 12.48 -22.28
N GLU A 147 8.16 13.78 -22.47
CA GLU A 147 8.37 14.37 -23.81
C GLU A 147 9.71 13.93 -24.44
N GLY A 148 10.67 13.48 -23.62
CA GLY A 148 11.90 12.84 -24.07
C GLY A 148 11.73 11.40 -24.58
N GLY A 149 10.53 10.82 -24.50
CA GLY A 149 10.22 9.50 -25.07
C GLY A 149 10.73 8.29 -24.28
N GLY A 150 11.00 8.43 -22.98
CA GLY A 150 11.49 7.32 -22.14
C GLY A 150 10.45 6.22 -21.85
N ILE A 151 9.16 6.53 -21.94
CA ILE A 151 8.04 5.62 -21.66
C ILE A 151 6.80 6.02 -22.47
N ASP A 152 6.01 5.05 -22.92
CA ASP A 152 4.71 5.28 -23.54
C ASP A 152 3.73 5.84 -22.50
N TYR A 153 2.97 6.90 -22.83
CA TYR A 153 2.11 7.53 -21.83
C TYR A 153 0.81 8.15 -22.36
N LEU A 154 -0.21 8.16 -21.50
CA LEU A 154 -1.46 8.88 -21.70
C LEU A 154 -1.59 9.96 -20.62
N ASN A 155 -1.47 11.23 -21.00
CA ASN A 155 -1.66 12.36 -20.09
C ASN A 155 -3.02 13.02 -20.32
N GLY A 156 -3.84 13.03 -19.27
CA GLY A 156 -5.16 13.67 -19.28
C GLY A 156 -5.15 15.18 -19.56
N LEU A 157 -4.00 15.88 -19.58
CA LEU A 157 -3.92 17.25 -20.13
C LEU A 157 -4.32 17.32 -21.61
N PHE A 158 -4.10 16.26 -22.38
CA PHE A 158 -4.37 16.20 -23.83
C PHE A 158 -5.70 15.51 -24.17
N TYR A 159 -6.29 14.82 -23.19
CA TYR A 159 -7.42 13.91 -23.38
C TYR A 159 -8.58 14.14 -22.39
N ASP A 160 -8.62 15.27 -21.67
CA ASP A 160 -9.73 15.62 -20.79
C ASP A 160 -11.01 15.87 -21.60
N GLY A 161 -12.11 15.23 -21.21
CA GLY A 161 -13.36 15.23 -21.97
C GLY A 161 -13.41 14.24 -23.14
N THR A 162 -12.34 13.49 -23.43
CA THR A 162 -12.32 12.43 -24.44
C THR A 162 -12.04 11.06 -23.82
N LEU A 163 -10.77 10.67 -23.67
CA LEU A 163 -10.39 9.42 -22.99
C LEU A 163 -10.54 9.56 -21.46
N PHE A 164 -10.20 10.72 -20.92
CA PHE A 164 -10.39 11.05 -19.50
C PHE A 164 -11.73 11.77 -19.31
N GLN A 165 -12.44 11.44 -18.24
CA GLN A 165 -13.73 12.04 -17.90
C GLN A 165 -13.73 12.68 -16.51
N ARG A 166 -14.58 13.70 -16.34
CA ARG A 166 -14.76 14.44 -15.09
C ARG A 166 -16.02 13.96 -14.38
N VAL A 167 -15.88 13.26 -13.25
CA VAL A 167 -17.06 12.82 -12.48
C VAL A 167 -17.72 14.00 -11.76
N PRO A 168 -19.07 14.05 -11.70
CA PRO A 168 -19.78 15.17 -11.09
C PRO A 168 -19.75 15.15 -9.55
N PHE A 169 -19.63 13.97 -8.94
CA PHE A 169 -19.66 13.78 -7.48
C PHE A 169 -18.36 14.22 -6.77
N ARG A 170 -17.36 14.73 -7.49
CA ARG A 170 -16.12 15.29 -6.93
C ARG A 170 -15.76 16.62 -7.61
N LYS A 171 -15.26 17.57 -6.82
CA LYS A 171 -14.74 18.85 -7.34
C LYS A 171 -13.34 18.66 -7.93
N ALA A 172 -13.03 19.44 -8.96
CA ALA A 172 -11.67 19.48 -9.51
C ALA A 172 -10.65 19.93 -8.44
N PRO A 173 -9.40 19.42 -8.46
CA PRO A 173 -8.84 18.43 -9.38
C PRO A 173 -8.86 17.01 -8.78
N HIS A 174 -9.93 16.63 -8.06
CA HIS A 174 -10.10 15.29 -7.44
C HIS A 174 -11.08 14.40 -8.22
N ASN A 175 -11.28 14.69 -9.51
CA ASN A 175 -12.43 14.18 -10.26
C ASN A 175 -12.13 13.72 -11.71
N SER A 176 -10.87 13.69 -12.15
CA SER A 176 -10.52 13.06 -13.44
C SER A 176 -10.39 11.55 -13.25
N TYR A 177 -11.04 10.77 -14.11
CA TYR A 177 -11.02 9.31 -14.14
C TYR A 177 -10.85 8.83 -15.58
N ILE A 178 -10.45 7.57 -15.75
CA ILE A 178 -10.35 6.91 -17.06
C ILE A 178 -10.82 5.46 -16.94
N THR A 179 -11.33 4.88 -18.02
CA THR A 179 -11.71 3.46 -18.12
C THR A 179 -10.62 2.66 -18.82
N PHE A 180 -10.46 1.37 -18.53
CA PHE A 180 -9.42 0.57 -19.19
C PHE A 180 -9.63 0.44 -20.71
N ALA A 181 -10.87 0.41 -21.18
CA ALA A 181 -11.19 0.52 -22.61
C ALA A 181 -10.73 1.86 -23.24
N ASN A 182 -10.73 2.97 -22.49
CA ASN A 182 -10.18 4.24 -22.95
C ASN A 182 -8.63 4.29 -22.85
N ILE A 183 -8.01 3.48 -21.99
CA ILE A 183 -6.55 3.31 -21.96
C ILE A 183 -6.10 2.48 -23.17
N GLU A 184 -6.78 1.35 -23.45
CA GLU A 184 -6.55 0.49 -24.62
C GLU A 184 -6.71 1.28 -25.94
N LYS A 185 -7.82 2.02 -26.08
CA LYS A 185 -8.04 2.95 -27.19
C LYS A 185 -6.98 4.06 -27.28
N GLY A 186 -6.50 4.56 -26.15
CA GLY A 186 -5.40 5.53 -26.11
C GLY A 186 -4.07 4.92 -26.57
N ALA A 187 -3.82 3.65 -26.26
CA ALA A 187 -2.66 2.92 -26.75
C ALA A 187 -2.72 2.74 -28.28
N GLU A 188 -3.85 2.25 -28.80
CA GLU A 188 -4.13 2.12 -30.24
C GLU A 188 -3.91 3.45 -30.98
N GLN A 189 -4.48 4.55 -30.46
CA GLN A 189 -4.38 5.88 -31.07
C GLN A 189 -2.96 6.45 -31.17
N ASN A 190 -2.03 5.96 -30.35
CA ASN A 190 -0.62 6.38 -30.36
C ASN A 190 0.33 5.29 -30.90
N GLY A 191 -0.19 4.13 -31.30
CA GLY A 191 0.63 2.98 -31.74
C GLY A 191 1.38 2.26 -30.61
N TYR A 192 1.00 2.48 -29.35
CA TYR A 192 1.63 1.83 -28.20
C TYR A 192 1.23 0.35 -28.10
N ALA A 193 2.20 -0.51 -27.77
CA ALA A 193 1.93 -1.94 -27.56
C ALA A 193 0.98 -2.17 -26.36
N TRP A 194 -0.02 -3.03 -26.53
CA TRP A 194 -0.95 -3.44 -25.48
C TRP A 194 -0.58 -4.78 -24.81
N THR A 195 0.33 -5.53 -25.44
CA THR A 195 0.93 -6.76 -24.90
C THR A 195 2.44 -6.61 -24.79
N ASP A 196 3.03 -7.25 -23.78
CA ASP A 196 4.48 -7.35 -23.59
C ASP A 196 4.83 -8.64 -22.82
N ASN A 197 6.09 -9.09 -22.92
CA ASN A 197 6.61 -10.16 -22.08
C ASN A 197 7.05 -9.59 -20.72
N VAL A 198 6.15 -9.62 -19.73
CA VAL A 198 6.42 -9.11 -18.38
C VAL A 198 7.21 -10.15 -17.56
N PRO A 199 8.49 -9.90 -17.18
CA PRO A 199 9.23 -10.82 -16.31
C PRO A 199 8.51 -11.02 -14.97
N PRO A 200 8.36 -12.26 -14.48
CA PRO A 200 7.65 -12.53 -13.23
C PRO A 200 8.41 -12.00 -12.01
N LEU A 201 7.68 -11.64 -10.96
CA LEU A 201 8.26 -11.46 -9.63
C LEU A 201 8.60 -12.82 -9.01
N SER A 202 9.54 -12.83 -8.07
CA SER A 202 9.82 -14.02 -7.26
C SER A 202 8.66 -14.26 -6.28
N PHE A 203 8.09 -15.46 -6.30
CA PHE A 203 7.05 -15.90 -5.36
C PHE A 203 7.53 -17.05 -4.48
N ARG A 204 7.06 -17.08 -3.23
CA ARG A 204 7.44 -18.07 -2.23
C ARG A 204 6.40 -19.19 -2.10
N THR A 205 6.85 -20.39 -1.75
CA THR A 205 6.02 -21.57 -1.49
C THR A 205 5.99 -21.97 -0.01
N ASP A 206 6.83 -21.35 0.82
CA ASP A 206 6.89 -21.53 2.27
C ASP A 206 6.08 -20.46 3.03
N GLU A 207 5.60 -20.79 4.23
CA GLU A 207 4.91 -19.81 5.10
C GLU A 207 5.93 -18.78 5.65
N PRO A 208 5.60 -17.47 5.63
CA PRO A 208 6.52 -16.40 6.05
C PRO A 208 7.05 -16.52 7.49
N SER A 209 8.35 -16.30 7.66
CA SER A 209 9.05 -16.31 8.96
C SER A 209 9.46 -14.91 9.41
N GLY A 210 9.17 -14.54 10.67
CA GLY A 210 9.50 -13.23 11.22
C GLY A 210 8.85 -12.92 12.57
N LYS A 211 8.94 -11.67 13.02
CA LYS A 211 8.28 -11.19 14.25
C LYS A 211 6.78 -11.05 14.00
N LYS A 212 5.93 -11.79 14.72
CA LYS A 212 4.46 -11.61 14.64
C LYS A 212 4.07 -10.16 14.91
N VAL A 213 3.17 -9.61 14.10
CA VAL A 213 2.64 -8.26 14.26
C VAL A 213 1.17 -8.19 13.84
N GLY A 214 0.33 -7.59 14.69
CA GLY A 214 -1.10 -7.39 14.43
C GLY A 214 -1.36 -6.15 13.56
N THR A 215 -0.78 -5.01 13.92
CA THR A 215 -0.90 -3.74 13.19
C THR A 215 0.46 -3.09 13.04
N VAL A 216 0.73 -2.49 11.89
CA VAL A 216 1.87 -1.59 11.64
C VAL A 216 1.36 -0.22 11.23
N HIS A 217 1.95 0.82 11.80
CA HIS A 217 1.63 2.22 11.51
C HIS A 217 2.79 2.83 10.69
N ILE A 218 2.46 3.80 9.83
CA ILE A 218 3.39 4.54 8.96
C ILE A 218 2.98 6.02 9.02
N ALA A 219 3.90 6.88 9.48
CA ALA A 219 3.66 8.31 9.63
C ALA A 219 4.43 9.13 8.57
N TYR A 220 3.77 9.51 7.48
CA TYR A 220 4.38 10.40 6.48
C TYR A 220 4.50 11.85 6.98
N SER A 221 3.62 12.28 7.90
CA SER A 221 3.78 13.52 8.70
C SER A 221 2.93 13.48 9.97
N HIS A 222 3.11 14.47 10.86
CA HIS A 222 2.29 14.63 12.07
C HIS A 222 0.81 14.99 11.79
N ARG A 223 0.38 15.13 10.53
CA ARG A 223 -1.03 15.38 10.18
C ARG A 223 -1.79 14.07 10.08
N ALA A 224 -3.00 14.02 10.65
CA ALA A 224 -3.81 12.80 10.71
C ALA A 224 -3.99 12.10 9.34
N TYR A 225 -4.25 12.85 8.26
CA TYR A 225 -4.46 12.27 6.92
C TYR A 225 -3.23 11.56 6.31
N ALA A 226 -2.05 11.84 6.86
CA ALA A 226 -0.74 11.33 6.46
C ALA A 226 -0.29 10.15 7.34
N GLN A 227 -1.17 9.65 8.22
CA GLN A 227 -1.04 8.36 8.89
C GLN A 227 -1.63 7.26 8.00
N VAL A 228 -0.92 6.16 7.86
CA VAL A 228 -1.35 4.93 7.19
C VAL A 228 -1.12 3.75 8.12
N GLU A 229 -2.05 2.79 8.14
CA GLU A 229 -1.98 1.62 9.02
C GLU A 229 -2.28 0.35 8.22
N TYR A 230 -1.60 -0.75 8.56
CA TYR A 230 -1.82 -2.07 7.98
C TYR A 230 -2.14 -3.05 9.11
N GLN A 231 -3.40 -3.48 9.20
CA GLN A 231 -3.88 -4.42 10.22
C GLN A 231 -4.04 -5.81 9.60
N TYR A 232 -3.39 -6.82 10.17
CA TYR A 232 -3.48 -8.21 9.71
C TYR A 232 -4.84 -8.84 10.02
N VAL A 233 -5.36 -9.59 9.06
CA VAL A 233 -6.63 -10.31 9.09
C VAL A 233 -6.34 -11.77 8.75
N SER A 234 -6.44 -12.64 9.75
CA SER A 234 -6.13 -14.08 9.62
C SER A 234 -6.99 -14.80 8.59
N GLU A 235 -8.28 -14.45 8.51
CA GLU A 235 -9.25 -15.03 7.57
C GLU A 235 -8.86 -14.75 6.11
N GLN A 236 -8.42 -13.53 5.81
CA GLN A 236 -7.95 -13.13 4.49
C GLN A 236 -6.48 -13.54 4.22
N LYS A 237 -5.76 -13.99 5.27
CA LYS A 237 -4.28 -14.09 5.32
C LYS A 237 -3.57 -12.88 4.70
N GLY A 238 -4.07 -11.67 4.99
CA GLY A 238 -3.59 -10.40 4.43
C GLY A 238 -3.87 -9.23 5.37
N TYR A 239 -3.61 -8.01 4.92
CA TYR A 239 -3.74 -6.79 5.70
C TYR A 239 -4.85 -5.89 5.14
N TYR A 240 -5.72 -5.37 6.01
CA TYR A 240 -6.53 -4.19 5.68
C TYR A 240 -5.68 -2.93 5.82
N ARG A 241 -5.79 -2.02 4.85
CA ARG A 241 -5.11 -0.72 4.87
C ARG A 241 -6.04 0.37 5.39
N TYR A 242 -5.60 1.19 6.33
CA TYR A 242 -6.27 2.41 6.79
C TYR A 242 -5.45 3.64 6.41
N SER A 243 -6.10 4.80 6.19
CA SER A 243 -5.38 6.04 5.83
C SER A 243 -6.13 7.29 6.29
N GLY A 244 -5.62 7.93 7.33
CA GLY A 244 -6.30 9.01 8.04
C GLY A 244 -7.28 8.57 9.14
N GLY A 245 -7.24 7.29 9.53
CA GLY A 245 -8.20 6.65 10.44
C GLY A 245 -9.34 5.92 9.71
N GLU A 246 -9.60 6.27 8.45
CA GLU A 246 -10.60 5.62 7.60
C GLU A 246 -10.05 4.35 6.95
N GLN A 247 -10.88 3.31 6.80
CA GLN A 247 -10.51 2.10 6.07
C GLN A 247 -10.40 2.39 4.57
N THR A 248 -9.36 1.86 3.92
CA THR A 248 -9.22 1.93 2.46
C THR A 248 -10.21 0.94 1.84
N ILE A 249 -11.30 1.46 1.29
CA ILE A 249 -12.22 0.71 0.41
C ILE A 249 -11.99 1.15 -1.05
N ASP A 250 -12.42 0.33 -2.00
CA ASP A 250 -12.58 0.77 -3.39
C ASP A 250 -13.94 1.45 -3.58
N TYR A 251 -13.96 2.63 -4.22
CA TYR A 251 -15.16 3.46 -4.36
C TYR A 251 -16.27 2.78 -5.18
N ASP A 252 -15.93 1.99 -6.20
CA ASP A 252 -16.93 1.41 -7.07
C ASP A 252 -17.47 0.09 -6.49
N THR A 253 -16.60 -0.75 -5.90
CA THR A 253 -17.03 -2.04 -5.31
C THR A 253 -17.52 -1.94 -3.87
N HIS A 254 -17.26 -0.81 -3.18
CA HIS A 254 -17.52 -0.56 -1.76
C HIS A 254 -16.84 -1.54 -0.78
N LYS A 255 -15.90 -2.37 -1.25
CA LYS A 255 -15.25 -3.44 -0.47
C LYS A 255 -13.90 -2.99 0.10
N PRO A 256 -13.50 -3.49 1.29
CA PRO A 256 -12.15 -3.29 1.84
C PRO A 256 -11.05 -3.73 0.87
N VAL A 257 -10.01 -2.90 0.79
CA VAL A 257 -8.77 -3.21 0.09
C VAL A 257 -7.90 -4.11 0.98
N VAL A 258 -7.61 -5.30 0.47
CA VAL A 258 -6.73 -6.31 1.06
C VAL A 258 -5.36 -6.29 0.39
N VAL A 259 -4.32 -6.58 1.18
CA VAL A 259 -2.91 -6.46 0.82
C VAL A 259 -2.19 -7.70 1.37
N GLN A 260 -1.60 -8.59 0.56
CA GLN A 260 -0.92 -9.79 1.08
C GLN A 260 0.55 -9.52 1.42
N ASN A 261 1.15 -8.52 0.78
CA ASN A 261 2.55 -8.14 0.94
C ASN A 261 2.65 -6.63 1.20
N VAL A 262 3.25 -6.21 2.33
CA VAL A 262 3.60 -4.80 2.56
C VAL A 262 5.12 -4.67 2.64
N MET A 263 5.73 -4.00 1.65
CA MET A 263 7.16 -3.73 1.60
C MET A 263 7.43 -2.26 1.95
N ILE A 264 8.15 -2.05 3.04
CA ILE A 264 8.33 -0.76 3.71
C ILE A 264 9.82 -0.38 3.63
N ILE A 265 10.21 0.41 2.63
CA ILE A 265 11.62 0.75 2.36
C ILE A 265 12.05 2.08 3.00
N ALA A 266 13.31 2.15 3.45
CA ALA A 266 13.99 3.39 3.77
C ALA A 266 15.00 3.72 2.67
N ALA A 267 14.94 4.95 2.15
CA ALA A 267 15.83 5.48 1.13
C ALA A 267 16.14 6.96 1.40
N HIS A 268 16.83 7.65 0.49
CA HIS A 268 17.14 9.08 0.67
C HIS A 268 16.07 9.99 0.06
N HIS A 269 15.89 11.18 0.66
CA HIS A 269 14.91 12.20 0.24
C HIS A 269 15.55 13.59 0.27
N GLN A 270 15.53 14.30 -0.85
CA GLN A 270 15.88 15.72 -0.92
C GLN A 270 14.65 16.55 -1.31
N VAL A 271 14.54 17.79 -0.81
CA VAL A 271 13.50 18.73 -1.25
C VAL A 271 14.12 19.67 -2.27
N VAL A 272 13.64 19.63 -3.50
CA VAL A 272 14.29 20.30 -4.65
C VAL A 272 13.71 21.67 -4.97
N ASP A 273 12.54 22.03 -4.42
CA ASP A 273 11.91 23.32 -4.70
C ASP A 273 11.00 23.86 -3.58
N SER A 274 10.55 25.11 -3.75
CA SER A 274 9.66 25.82 -2.83
C SER A 274 8.22 25.27 -2.78
N HIS A 275 7.79 24.48 -3.77
CA HIS A 275 6.50 23.76 -3.74
C HIS A 275 6.58 22.45 -2.96
N GLY A 276 7.77 22.08 -2.44
CA GLY A 276 7.98 20.85 -1.69
C GLY A 276 7.99 19.60 -2.56
N ARG A 277 8.41 19.72 -3.83
CA ARG A 277 8.78 18.57 -4.68
C ARG A 277 10.02 17.88 -4.11
N ARG A 278 10.17 16.59 -4.42
CA ARG A 278 11.21 15.73 -3.85
C ARG A 278 11.98 15.02 -4.93
N ASP A 279 13.28 14.93 -4.73
CA ASP A 279 14.13 13.89 -5.29
C ASP A 279 14.17 12.71 -4.28
N ILE A 280 14.21 11.49 -4.81
CA ILE A 280 14.04 10.23 -4.06
C ILE A 280 15.02 9.21 -4.63
N ASP A 281 16.01 8.81 -3.83
CA ASP A 281 17.00 7.81 -4.25
C ASP A 281 16.36 6.41 -4.27
N LEU A 282 15.87 6.00 -5.43
CA LEU A 282 15.35 4.65 -5.68
C LEU A 282 16.42 3.71 -6.25
N VAL A 283 17.72 4.07 -6.24
CA VAL A 283 18.79 3.34 -6.93
C VAL A 283 19.76 2.68 -5.96
N SER A 284 20.22 3.39 -4.92
CA SER A 284 21.30 2.92 -4.02
C SER A 284 20.95 1.67 -3.19
N GLY A 285 19.67 1.27 -3.15
CA GLY A 285 19.19 0.25 -2.23
C GLY A 285 19.15 0.75 -0.78
N GLY A 286 18.90 -0.17 0.15
CA GLY A 286 18.85 0.17 1.57
C GLY A 286 18.21 -0.90 2.43
N LYS A 287 17.68 -0.49 3.59
CA LYS A 287 16.99 -1.37 4.54
C LYS A 287 15.49 -1.14 4.51
N GLY A 288 14.72 -2.14 4.91
CA GLY A 288 13.28 -2.04 4.99
C GLY A 288 12.65 -3.19 5.77
N TYR A 289 11.33 -3.26 5.70
CA TYR A 289 10.54 -4.35 6.27
C TYR A 289 9.65 -4.99 5.23
N LEU A 290 9.45 -6.29 5.35
CA LEU A 290 8.49 -7.06 4.58
C LEU A 290 7.46 -7.66 5.53
N LEU A 291 6.19 -7.33 5.36
CA LEU A 291 5.06 -7.87 6.11
C LEU A 291 4.33 -8.87 5.22
N GLN A 292 4.19 -10.10 5.72
CA GLN A 292 3.57 -11.23 5.03
C GLN A 292 2.96 -12.16 6.08
N GLY A 293 1.76 -12.70 5.87
CA GLY A 293 1.19 -13.76 6.72
C GLY A 293 1.06 -13.45 8.22
N GLY A 294 1.03 -12.17 8.62
CA GLY A 294 0.97 -11.76 10.02
C GLY A 294 2.32 -11.67 10.73
N VAL A 295 3.43 -11.82 10.00
CA VAL A 295 4.78 -11.53 10.49
C VAL A 295 5.40 -10.36 9.73
N MET A 296 6.29 -9.65 10.43
CA MET A 296 7.17 -8.61 9.89
C MET A 296 8.61 -9.09 9.96
N GLN A 297 9.34 -8.88 8.88
CA GLN A 297 10.73 -9.33 8.70
C GLN A 297 11.61 -8.14 8.32
N LEU A 298 12.80 -8.03 8.90
CA LEU A 298 13.82 -7.10 8.40
C LEU A 298 14.32 -7.60 7.04
N ILE A 299 14.48 -6.68 6.10
CA ILE A 299 14.99 -6.93 4.75
C ILE A 299 16.01 -5.85 4.36
N GLU A 300 16.82 -6.18 3.35
CA GLU A 300 17.40 -5.20 2.44
C GLU A 300 16.45 -5.00 1.25
N TRP A 301 16.54 -3.86 0.57
CA TRP A 301 15.93 -3.66 -0.74
C TRP A 301 17.00 -3.25 -1.75
N LYS A 302 16.82 -3.67 -3.00
CA LYS A 302 17.71 -3.33 -4.12
C LYS A 302 16.86 -2.92 -5.31
N ASN A 303 17.38 -1.98 -6.11
CA ASN A 303 16.88 -1.78 -7.46
C ASN A 303 17.49 -2.85 -8.37
N VAL A 304 16.66 -3.56 -9.11
CA VAL A 304 17.04 -4.53 -10.14
C VAL A 304 16.20 -4.20 -11.37
N ASP A 305 16.84 -3.67 -12.42
CA ASP A 305 16.19 -3.31 -13.69
C ASP A 305 14.94 -2.41 -13.50
N GLY A 306 15.05 -1.41 -12.62
CA GLY A 306 13.97 -0.48 -12.27
C GLY A 306 13.01 -0.99 -11.18
N ARG A 307 13.12 -2.25 -10.76
CA ARG A 307 12.22 -2.89 -9.79
C ARG A 307 12.81 -2.90 -8.39
N LEU A 308 12.00 -2.51 -7.40
CA LEU A 308 12.42 -2.51 -6.00
C LEU A 308 12.12 -3.87 -5.35
N LEU A 309 13.14 -4.70 -5.22
CA LEU A 309 13.01 -6.11 -4.80
C LEU A 309 13.58 -6.35 -3.38
N PRO A 310 12.94 -7.21 -2.56
CA PRO A 310 13.40 -7.51 -1.21
C PRO A 310 14.49 -8.58 -1.18
N TYR A 311 15.49 -8.39 -0.32
CA TYR A 311 16.63 -9.28 -0.13
C TYR A 311 16.87 -9.59 1.36
N ARG A 312 17.50 -10.74 1.63
CA ARG A 312 18.08 -11.13 2.92
C ARG A 312 19.35 -11.93 2.68
N ASP A 313 20.42 -11.59 3.40
CA ASP A 313 21.69 -12.32 3.40
C ASP A 313 22.24 -12.58 1.98
N GLY A 314 22.06 -11.59 1.08
CA GLY A 314 22.45 -11.65 -0.33
C GLY A 314 21.41 -12.24 -1.29
N ALA A 315 20.47 -13.06 -0.81
CA ALA A 315 19.46 -13.75 -1.63
C ALA A 315 18.14 -12.95 -1.75
N PRO A 316 17.41 -13.04 -2.88
CA PRO A 316 16.09 -12.42 -3.03
C PRO A 316 15.02 -13.17 -2.20
N ILE A 317 14.03 -12.45 -1.69
CA ILE A 317 12.90 -13.02 -0.94
C ILE A 317 11.66 -13.07 -1.84
N GLY A 318 10.99 -14.22 -1.89
CA GLY A 318 9.72 -14.33 -2.62
C GLY A 318 8.56 -13.59 -1.93
N PHE A 319 7.70 -12.96 -2.73
CA PHE A 319 6.40 -12.48 -2.28
C PHE A 319 5.48 -13.68 -1.97
N VAL A 320 4.57 -13.51 -1.01
CA VAL A 320 3.45 -14.45 -0.86
C VAL A 320 2.58 -14.29 -2.10
N PRO A 321 2.23 -15.38 -2.82
CA PRO A 321 1.32 -15.30 -3.96
C PRO A 321 -0.01 -14.65 -3.59
N GLY A 322 -0.69 -14.13 -4.60
CA GLY A 322 -2.09 -13.76 -4.53
C GLY A 322 -2.96 -14.87 -3.90
N LYS A 323 -4.07 -14.46 -3.30
CA LYS A 323 -4.99 -15.35 -2.59
C LYS A 323 -6.39 -15.34 -3.20
N ARG A 324 -6.55 -16.20 -4.18
CA ARG A 324 -7.86 -16.76 -4.51
C ARG A 324 -8.37 -17.71 -3.42
N ASP A 325 -9.69 -17.74 -3.33
CA ASP A 325 -10.55 -18.80 -2.80
C ASP A 325 -10.38 -19.21 -1.32
N GLN A 326 -11.20 -18.60 -0.46
CA GLN A 326 -12.08 -19.37 0.44
C GLN A 326 -13.31 -18.57 0.91
N TYR A 327 -14.21 -18.25 -0.03
CA TYR A 327 -15.61 -17.94 0.30
C TYR A 327 -16.53 -18.85 -0.51
N ARG A 328 -17.64 -19.30 0.10
CA ARG A 328 -18.60 -20.19 -0.55
C ARG A 328 -19.28 -19.49 -1.73
N ALA A 329 -19.58 -20.24 -2.78
CA ALA A 329 -20.35 -19.75 -3.93
C ALA A 329 -21.69 -19.16 -3.47
N GLY A 330 -21.92 -17.88 -3.75
CA GLY A 330 -23.14 -17.16 -3.35
C GLY A 330 -23.05 -15.63 -3.51
N THR A 331 -21.87 -15.03 -3.29
CA THR A 331 -21.63 -13.59 -3.48
C THR A 331 -20.53 -13.32 -4.51
N GLY A 332 -20.65 -12.22 -5.26
CA GLY A 332 -19.74 -11.82 -6.35
C GLY A 332 -18.45 -11.16 -5.86
N ASP A 333 -17.83 -11.75 -4.85
CA ASP A 333 -16.89 -11.06 -3.96
C ASP A 333 -15.53 -11.77 -3.98
N ARG A 334 -14.48 -11.01 -4.33
CA ARG A 334 -13.07 -11.46 -4.28
C ARG A 334 -12.24 -10.42 -3.54
N PRO A 335 -11.28 -10.82 -2.69
CA PRO A 335 -10.33 -9.90 -2.08
C PRO A 335 -9.39 -9.29 -3.13
N VAL A 336 -8.72 -8.23 -2.70
CA VAL A 336 -7.75 -7.46 -3.49
C VAL A 336 -6.34 -8.04 -3.28
N GLU A 337 -5.45 -7.81 -4.26
CA GLU A 337 -4.07 -8.29 -4.23
C GLU A 337 -3.03 -7.18 -4.35
N ILE A 338 -3.09 -6.16 -3.46
CA ILE A 338 -2.02 -5.16 -3.43
C ILE A 338 -0.72 -5.80 -2.91
N ILE A 339 0.35 -5.70 -3.70
CA ILE A 339 1.73 -5.62 -3.22
C ILE A 339 2.04 -4.15 -2.93
N THR A 340 2.11 -3.75 -1.65
CA THR A 340 2.43 -2.36 -1.29
C THR A 340 3.94 -2.15 -1.35
N ALA A 341 4.36 -1.06 -1.99
CA ALA A 341 5.70 -0.47 -1.85
C ALA A 341 5.57 1.01 -1.40
N LEU A 342 6.60 1.57 -0.76
CA LEU A 342 6.40 2.68 0.20
C LEU A 342 7.44 3.81 0.13
N SER A 343 6.98 5.05 0.37
CA SER A 343 7.82 6.19 0.75
C SER A 343 8.42 6.01 2.14
N VAL A 344 9.70 5.63 2.17
CA VAL A 344 10.76 6.47 2.75
C VAL A 344 10.27 7.50 3.78
N ALA A 345 10.40 7.17 5.07
CA ALA A 345 10.26 8.15 6.15
C ALA A 345 11.62 8.80 6.49
N ARG A 346 11.63 10.14 6.56
CA ARG A 346 12.78 11.04 6.79
C ARG A 346 13.82 10.51 7.80
N GLN A 347 15.05 10.26 7.34
CA GLN A 347 16.19 10.12 8.25
C GLN A 347 16.51 11.49 8.90
N ARG A 348 16.63 11.51 10.23
CA ARG A 348 16.87 12.74 10.99
C ARG A 348 17.97 12.50 12.04
N GLY A 349 19.20 12.37 11.58
CA GLY A 349 20.42 12.25 12.41
C GLY A 349 20.63 10.91 13.15
N GLY A 350 19.56 10.19 13.48
CA GLY A 350 19.63 8.88 14.14
C GLY A 350 20.00 7.71 13.21
N GLY A 351 20.52 6.65 13.81
CA GLY A 351 20.78 5.37 13.13
C GLY A 351 19.49 4.58 12.86
N PHE A 352 19.59 3.50 12.08
CA PHE A 352 18.44 2.69 11.64
C PHE A 352 17.54 2.18 12.79
N ALA A 353 18.12 1.87 13.96
CA ALA A 353 17.36 1.46 15.16
C ALA A 353 16.45 2.55 15.74
N ASP A 354 16.81 3.83 15.56
CA ASP A 354 16.12 5.00 16.09
C ASP A 354 14.89 5.35 15.22
N TRP A 355 15.07 5.23 13.90
CA TRP A 355 14.01 5.24 12.90
C TRP A 355 12.99 4.11 13.10
N LEU A 356 13.48 2.92 13.49
CA LEU A 356 12.69 1.74 13.82
C LEU A 356 11.69 2.02 14.96
N ALA A 357 12.17 2.65 16.04
CA ALA A 357 11.37 3.00 17.20
C ALA A 357 10.36 4.12 16.90
N THR A 358 10.74 5.12 16.10
CA THR A 358 9.85 6.25 15.77
C THR A 358 8.82 5.96 14.68
N THR A 359 9.08 5.00 13.79
CA THR A 359 8.19 4.69 12.64
C THR A 359 7.19 3.58 12.96
N PHE A 360 7.64 2.45 13.52
CA PHE A 360 6.84 1.22 13.64
C PHE A 360 6.22 0.99 15.03
N PHE A 361 6.92 1.41 16.07
CA PHE A 361 6.52 1.23 17.47
C PHE A 361 6.45 2.61 18.14
N PRO A 362 5.59 3.53 17.63
CA PRO A 362 5.51 4.90 18.12
C PRO A 362 5.45 4.89 19.65
N PRO A 363 6.43 5.48 20.33
CA PRO A 363 6.75 5.09 21.69
C PRO A 363 5.56 5.36 22.61
N LYS A 364 5.17 4.36 23.40
CA LYS A 364 4.57 4.65 24.72
C LYS A 364 5.53 5.62 25.40
N ARG A 365 5.06 6.84 25.67
CA ARG A 365 5.89 8.00 26.02
C ARG A 365 7.04 7.61 26.94
N LYS A 366 8.27 7.64 26.42
CA LYS A 366 9.40 8.09 27.24
C LYS A 366 9.30 9.61 27.35
N GLU A 367 9.65 10.09 28.52
CA GLU A 367 9.27 11.36 29.12
C GLU A 367 9.35 12.62 28.22
N GLU A 368 8.49 13.60 28.53
CA GLU A 368 8.63 15.02 28.15
C GLU A 368 8.63 15.40 26.65
N ALA A 369 7.75 14.77 25.86
CA ALA A 369 7.25 15.40 24.64
C ALA A 369 6.38 16.62 24.99
N ALA A 370 6.92 17.83 24.82
CA ALA A 370 6.27 19.10 25.21
C ALA A 370 4.83 19.24 24.68
N MET A 371 3.92 19.56 25.59
CA MET A 371 2.51 19.78 25.32
C MET A 371 2.30 21.08 24.55
N GLN A 372 1.24 21.20 23.74
CA GLN A 372 0.94 22.47 23.06
C GLN A 372 0.67 23.62 24.04
N ILE A 373 0.26 23.32 25.28
CA ILE A 373 0.05 24.29 26.35
C ILE A 373 1.35 24.84 26.96
N ASP A 374 2.49 24.18 26.76
CA ASP A 374 3.78 24.67 27.29
C ASP A 374 4.22 25.99 26.64
N LYS A 375 3.64 26.35 25.49
CA LYS A 375 3.75 27.69 24.86
C LYS A 375 3.07 28.82 25.65
N LEU A 376 2.17 28.45 26.58
CA LEU A 376 1.39 29.35 27.43
C LEU A 376 1.74 29.16 28.91
N ARG A 377 2.69 28.27 29.24
CA ARG A 377 3.16 28.03 30.61
C ARG A 377 3.84 29.28 31.13
N GLY A 378 3.31 29.83 32.22
CA GLY A 378 3.69 31.13 32.75
C GLY A 378 2.80 31.50 33.94
N ARG A 379 3.10 32.64 34.57
CA ARG A 379 2.46 33.10 35.81
C ARG A 379 0.94 33.14 35.71
N GLU A 380 0.42 33.61 34.58
CA GLU A 380 -0.99 33.87 34.32
C GLU A 380 -1.78 32.55 34.24
N LEU A 381 -1.23 31.57 33.52
CA LEU A 381 -1.83 30.24 33.38
C LEU A 381 -1.71 29.41 34.68
N ASP A 382 -0.56 29.51 35.37
CA ASP A 382 -0.36 28.92 36.68
C ASP A 382 -1.35 29.50 37.72
N GLN A 383 -1.67 30.79 37.64
CA GLN A 383 -2.65 31.45 38.50
C GLN A 383 -4.08 30.97 38.19
N LEU A 384 -4.45 30.82 36.91
CA LEU A 384 -5.73 30.25 36.51
C LEU A 384 -5.91 28.81 37.04
N PHE A 385 -4.91 27.95 36.88
CA PHE A 385 -4.98 26.58 37.39
C PHE A 385 -5.01 26.52 38.93
N LYS A 386 -4.30 27.43 39.63
CA LYS A 386 -4.38 27.54 41.10
C LYS A 386 -5.75 28.00 41.59
N ALA A 387 -6.45 28.86 40.84
CA ALA A 387 -7.83 29.26 41.14
C ALA A 387 -8.77 28.05 40.99
N ILE A 388 -8.70 27.33 39.88
CA ILE A 388 -9.53 26.13 39.63
C ILE A 388 -9.27 25.04 40.69
N LEU A 389 -8.00 24.84 41.11
CA LEU A 389 -7.62 23.90 42.17
C LEU A 389 -8.02 24.36 43.60
N SER A 390 -8.61 25.54 43.76
CA SER A 390 -9.06 26.05 45.07
C SER A 390 -10.57 25.94 45.31
N LEU A 391 -11.33 25.61 44.26
CA LEU A 391 -12.78 25.35 44.29
C LEU A 391 -13.06 24.03 45.02
N ARG A 392 -14.15 23.98 45.79
CA ARG A 392 -14.43 22.89 46.75
C ARG A 392 -15.68 22.08 46.41
N ASP A 393 -16.64 22.67 45.72
CA ASP A 393 -17.92 22.06 45.38
C ASP A 393 -18.42 22.53 44.00
N LEU A 394 -19.54 21.95 43.56
CA LEU A 394 -20.13 22.23 42.25
C LEU A 394 -20.71 23.66 42.15
N GLU A 395 -21.16 24.28 43.23
CA GLU A 395 -21.72 25.64 43.21
C GLU A 395 -20.61 26.70 43.13
N GLU A 396 -19.48 26.49 43.82
CA GLU A 396 -18.26 27.27 43.59
C GLU A 396 -17.78 27.12 42.13
N CYS A 397 -17.88 25.92 41.54
CA CYS A 397 -17.55 25.71 40.13
C CYS A 397 -18.52 26.44 39.17
N TYR A 398 -19.83 26.31 39.35
CA TYR A 398 -20.82 27.01 38.51
C TYR A 398 -20.60 28.53 38.54
N ARG A 399 -20.47 29.11 39.74
CA ARG A 399 -20.26 30.55 39.91
C ARG A 399 -18.94 31.03 39.32
N PHE A 400 -17.83 30.31 39.56
CA PHE A 400 -16.53 30.67 39.02
C PHE A 400 -16.48 30.61 37.48
N PHE A 401 -17.13 29.62 36.86
CA PHE A 401 -17.14 29.51 35.40
C PHE A 401 -18.14 30.47 34.73
N ASP A 402 -19.24 30.86 35.38
CA ASP A 402 -20.17 31.90 34.89
C ASP A 402 -19.51 33.29 34.89
N ASP A 403 -18.71 33.62 35.93
CA ASP A 403 -17.89 34.84 35.97
C ASP A 403 -16.75 34.83 34.92
N LEU A 404 -16.20 33.65 34.59
CA LEU A 404 -14.99 33.50 33.76
C LEU A 404 -15.25 33.28 32.27
N CYS A 405 -16.38 32.69 31.88
CA CYS A 405 -16.63 32.19 30.53
C CYS A 405 -18.04 32.51 30.04
N THR A 406 -18.20 32.75 28.74
CA THR A 406 -19.54 32.84 28.16
C THR A 406 -20.24 31.47 28.16
N VAL A 407 -21.58 31.47 28.21
CA VAL A 407 -22.41 30.26 28.13
C VAL A 407 -22.00 29.34 26.96
N ASN A 408 -21.66 29.93 25.81
CA ASN A 408 -21.21 29.19 24.62
C ASN A 408 -19.86 28.48 24.84
N GLU A 409 -18.95 29.04 25.64
CA GLU A 409 -17.66 28.45 25.96
C GLU A 409 -17.80 27.32 26.98
N ILE A 410 -18.62 27.51 28.02
CA ILE A 410 -18.96 26.47 28.99
C ILE A 410 -19.63 25.28 28.27
N GLN A 411 -20.64 25.55 27.45
CA GLN A 411 -21.30 24.51 26.63
C GLN A 411 -20.31 23.80 25.69
N ALA A 412 -19.42 24.56 25.04
CA ALA A 412 -18.41 23.98 24.16
C ALA A 412 -17.31 23.20 24.91
N LEU A 413 -17.10 23.39 26.20
CA LEU A 413 -16.23 22.57 27.05
C LEU A 413 -16.95 21.29 27.49
N ALA A 414 -18.17 21.41 28.05
CA ALA A 414 -19.00 20.28 28.48
C ALA A 414 -19.26 19.29 27.33
N GLN A 415 -19.65 19.80 26.15
CA GLN A 415 -19.84 19.00 24.95
C GLN A 415 -18.59 18.18 24.58
N ARG A 416 -17.37 18.70 24.77
CA ARG A 416 -16.13 17.95 24.46
C ARG A 416 -15.89 16.81 25.44
N LEU A 417 -16.24 16.97 26.72
CA LEU A 417 -16.12 15.92 27.72
C LEU A 417 -17.13 14.80 27.48
N GLU A 418 -18.39 15.14 27.18
CA GLU A 418 -19.43 14.15 26.90
C GLU A 418 -19.15 13.38 25.60
N VAL A 419 -18.72 14.08 24.54
CA VAL A 419 -18.19 13.43 23.32
C VAL A 419 -17.02 12.50 23.65
N ALA A 420 -16.15 12.83 24.60
CA ALA A 420 -15.06 11.95 25.01
C ALA A 420 -15.56 10.68 25.72
N ARG A 421 -16.56 10.82 26.60
CA ARG A 421 -17.23 9.70 27.30
C ARG A 421 -17.84 8.71 26.30
N MET A 422 -18.71 9.19 25.41
CA MET A 422 -19.34 8.36 24.38
C MET A 422 -18.33 7.70 23.42
N LEU A 423 -17.22 8.39 23.09
CA LEU A 423 -16.14 7.85 22.23
C LEU A 423 -15.25 6.79 22.92
N ARG A 424 -15.30 6.66 24.26
CA ARG A 424 -14.70 5.55 25.02
C ARG A 424 -15.66 4.36 25.13
N GLU A 425 -16.96 4.65 25.30
CA GLU A 425 -18.03 3.64 25.40
C GLU A 425 -18.42 3.00 24.06
N GLY A 426 -17.83 3.45 22.94
CA GLY A 426 -17.96 2.81 21.63
C GLY A 426 -19.13 3.31 20.77
N TYR A 427 -19.77 4.42 21.14
CA TYR A 427 -20.87 4.99 20.36
C TYR A 427 -20.42 5.45 18.96
N THR A 428 -21.32 5.33 17.98
CA THR A 428 -21.06 5.78 16.61
C THR A 428 -21.10 7.31 16.51
N TYR A 429 -20.35 7.88 15.56
CA TYR A 429 -20.28 9.34 15.35
C TYR A 429 -21.67 9.96 15.14
N HIS A 430 -22.57 9.28 14.44
CA HIS A 430 -23.94 9.75 14.23
C HIS A 430 -24.73 9.85 15.54
N LYS A 431 -24.68 8.82 16.39
CA LYS A 431 -25.35 8.85 17.70
C LYS A 431 -24.74 9.93 18.60
N ILE A 432 -23.42 10.11 18.57
CA ILE A 432 -22.75 11.19 19.32
C ILE A 432 -23.20 12.57 18.83
N GLU A 433 -23.27 12.80 17.52
CA GLU A 433 -23.73 14.07 16.93
C GLU A 433 -25.21 14.36 17.31
N THR A 434 -26.06 13.32 17.36
CA THR A 434 -27.45 13.44 17.81
C THR A 434 -27.60 13.76 19.30
N GLU A 435 -26.92 13.04 20.21
CA GLU A 435 -27.08 13.26 21.65
C GLU A 435 -26.40 14.54 22.15
N THR A 436 -25.23 14.88 21.60
CA THR A 436 -24.38 15.97 22.14
C THR A 436 -24.52 17.29 21.38
N GLY A 437 -25.17 17.28 20.20
CA GLY A 437 -25.15 18.39 19.25
C GLY A 437 -23.76 18.73 18.71
N ALA A 438 -22.76 17.87 18.90
CA ALA A 438 -21.39 18.13 18.50
C ALA A 438 -21.17 17.85 17.02
N SER A 439 -20.81 18.89 16.26
CA SER A 439 -20.38 18.71 14.87
C SER A 439 -19.31 17.62 14.73
N THR A 440 -19.36 16.83 13.65
CA THR A 440 -18.31 15.87 13.26
C THR A 440 -16.87 16.40 13.41
N ALA A 441 -16.63 17.70 13.18
CA ALA A 441 -15.33 18.34 13.40
C ALA A 441 -14.92 18.43 14.88
N THR A 442 -15.87 18.64 15.81
CA THR A 442 -15.65 18.52 17.25
C THR A 442 -15.39 17.07 17.64
N ILE A 443 -16.19 16.12 17.16
CA ILE A 443 -16.01 14.68 17.44
C ILE A 443 -14.61 14.21 17.00
N SER A 444 -14.18 14.58 15.79
CA SER A 444 -12.83 14.28 15.28
C SER A 444 -11.70 14.91 16.11
N ARG A 445 -11.89 16.14 16.64
CA ARG A 445 -10.91 16.78 17.54
C ARG A 445 -10.82 16.02 18.87
N VAL A 446 -11.95 15.66 19.48
CA VAL A 446 -11.97 14.93 20.76
C VAL A 446 -11.42 13.51 20.61
N LYS A 447 -11.78 12.76 19.55
CA LYS A 447 -11.21 11.43 19.29
C LYS A 447 -9.69 11.49 19.11
N ARG A 448 -9.15 12.57 18.52
CA ARG A 448 -7.70 12.80 18.45
C ARG A 448 -7.07 13.04 19.83
N CYS A 449 -7.74 13.78 20.71
CA CYS A 449 -7.27 13.99 22.09
C CYS A 449 -7.35 12.72 22.94
N LEU A 450 -8.30 11.82 22.68
CA LEU A 450 -8.37 10.49 23.30
C LEU A 450 -7.25 9.56 22.81
N ASN A 451 -6.99 9.53 21.50
CA ASN A 451 -6.02 8.60 20.92
C ASN A 451 -4.56 9.07 21.02
N TYR A 452 -4.31 10.39 21.09
CA TYR A 452 -2.98 10.99 20.94
C TYR A 452 -2.73 12.21 21.86
N GLY A 453 -3.51 12.36 22.92
CA GLY A 453 -3.43 13.50 23.83
C GLY A 453 -2.47 13.30 25.00
N ASN A 454 -2.94 13.69 26.19
CA ASN A 454 -2.23 13.55 27.47
C ASN A 454 -2.91 12.52 28.39
N ASP A 455 -3.75 11.65 27.83
CA ASP A 455 -4.59 10.65 28.54
C ASP A 455 -5.56 11.22 29.61
N ALA A 456 -5.55 12.55 29.84
CA ALA A 456 -6.32 13.26 30.85
C ALA A 456 -7.84 13.07 30.74
N TYR A 457 -8.38 12.86 29.52
CA TYR A 457 -9.80 12.51 29.36
C TYR A 457 -10.14 11.13 29.93
N ALA A 458 -9.23 10.15 29.83
CA ALA A 458 -9.42 8.86 30.49
C ALA A 458 -9.31 9.05 32.00
N MET A 459 -8.20 9.62 32.49
CA MET A 459 -7.94 9.89 33.91
C MET A 459 -9.12 10.60 34.62
N ALA A 460 -9.70 11.63 34.01
CA ALA A 460 -10.82 12.37 34.62
C ALA A 460 -12.13 11.55 34.64
N LEU A 461 -12.48 10.91 33.52
CA LEU A 461 -13.69 10.09 33.43
C LEU A 461 -13.60 8.80 34.26
N ASP A 462 -12.40 8.25 34.44
CA ASP A 462 -12.17 7.06 35.27
C ASP A 462 -12.31 7.41 36.76
N ARG A 463 -11.79 8.56 37.22
CA ARG A 463 -11.99 9.05 38.61
C ARG A 463 -13.45 9.32 38.95
N ILE A 464 -14.18 10.03 38.08
CA ILE A 464 -15.62 10.30 38.27
C ILE A 464 -16.40 8.98 38.43
N LYS A 465 -15.99 7.94 37.70
CA LYS A 465 -16.60 6.62 37.79
C LYS A 465 -16.18 5.85 39.06
N GLU A 466 -14.95 6.02 39.53
CA GLU A 466 -14.48 5.48 40.81
C GLU A 466 -15.22 6.13 42.00
N GLU A 467 -15.39 7.45 41.96
CA GLU A 467 -16.16 8.25 42.94
C GLU A 467 -17.64 7.80 42.98
N GLN A 468 -18.32 7.73 41.84
CA GLN A 468 -19.70 7.21 41.75
C GLN A 468 -19.82 5.78 42.28
N GLN A 469 -18.86 4.90 42.00
CA GLN A 469 -18.83 3.52 42.53
C GLN A 469 -18.44 3.40 44.01
N GLN A 470 -18.05 4.50 44.66
CA GLN A 470 -17.85 4.57 46.09
C GLN A 470 -19.11 5.14 46.77
N GLU A 471 -19.69 6.22 46.24
CA GLU A 471 -20.99 6.76 46.68
C GLU A 471 -22.09 5.69 46.61
N GLU A 472 -22.16 4.90 45.53
CA GLU A 472 -23.10 3.77 45.40
C GLU A 472 -22.89 2.69 46.48
N LYS A 473 -21.66 2.48 46.97
CA LYS A 473 -21.40 1.47 48.03
C LYS A 473 -21.77 2.02 49.39
N GLU A 474 -21.31 3.21 49.73
CA GLU A 474 -21.59 3.87 51.00
C GLU A 474 -23.12 4.08 51.18
N ALA A 475 -23.84 4.39 50.10
CA ALA A 475 -25.30 4.46 50.12
C ALA A 475 -26.02 3.10 50.27
N ASN A 476 -25.46 2.00 49.75
CA ASN A 476 -26.03 0.66 49.96
C ASN A 476 -25.72 0.10 51.36
N GLU A 477 -24.52 0.35 51.88
CA GLU A 477 -24.13 -0.02 53.24
C GLU A 477 -24.99 0.73 54.26
N ALA A 478 -25.20 2.05 54.08
CA ALA A 478 -26.10 2.87 54.90
C ALA A 478 -27.61 2.58 54.75
N VAL A 479 -28.00 1.56 53.98
CA VAL A 479 -29.37 1.03 53.84
C VAL A 479 -29.47 -0.42 54.39
N THR A 480 -28.38 -0.95 54.96
CA THR A 480 -28.33 -2.31 55.56
C THR A 480 -27.99 -2.36 57.05
N ASP A 481 -27.70 -1.21 57.69
CA ASP A 481 -27.83 -0.95 59.15
C ASP A 481 -29.17 -0.26 59.48
#